data_AF-A0A1B7NMS7-F1
#
_entry.id   AF-A0A1B7NMS7-F1
#
_cell.length_a   1.000
_cell.length_b   1.000
_cell.length_c   1.000
_cell.angle_alpha   90.00
_cell.angle_beta   90.00
_cell.angle_gamma   90.00
#
_symmetry.space_group_name_H-M   'P 1'
#
loop_
_entity.id
_entity.type
_entity.pdbx_description
1 polymer ?
#
loop_
_entity_poly.entity_id
_entity_poly.type
_entity_poly.pdbx_seq_one_letter_code
_entity_poly.pdbx_strand_id
1 'polypeptide(L)'
;MAEKLRAQDLNTEDIRNWRSIVTLLVFIITNIVVLVPFHIPIYIPRRLVEVVVDALSALRILSPRKAQLQHGGPIDGEEPDDQNGKIKRKTFLRWNFPMNFVTAPLIADLFLLAILAIGREEVRGGTLGANNISPLDIMAFFLTLAYIAISIDASGLIRFLAFKVLQKGGKVGHRLFFYLYAFFFGLGSFIGNDPIVLSGTAFLAYMTRVSSNIIHPRAWIHTQFAVANIASAILVSSNPTNLVLAGAFEIKFIVYTANMIVPVVVTAMHELSEEAKAKKPVNPNIPHARGLAEEEEGNASDDQVKLLSLEEIMNPFLDKGGAAFGAVIMTATLVTLLALNAATQNREHYPIFWVTLPAAFVMFCWDVA
;
A
#
# COMPACT_ATOMS: atom_id res chain seq x y z
N MET A 1 -2.27 -47.61 -3.97
CA MET A 1 -3.39 -46.66 -3.73
C MET A 1 -2.89 -45.21 -3.65
N ALA A 2 -1.78 -44.93 -2.95
CA ALA A 2 -1.11 -43.61 -2.94
C ALA A 2 -0.56 -43.15 -4.30
N GLU A 3 -0.13 -44.09 -5.16
CA GLU A 3 0.31 -43.78 -6.54
C GLU A 3 -0.83 -43.34 -7.48
N LYS A 4 -2.06 -43.81 -7.23
CA LYS A 4 -3.24 -43.41 -8.01
C LYS A 4 -3.74 -42.01 -7.66
N LEU A 5 -3.43 -41.51 -6.47
CA LEU A 5 -3.76 -40.14 -6.04
C LEU A 5 -2.77 -39.09 -6.57
N ARG A 6 -1.50 -39.45 -6.79
CA ARG A 6 -0.49 -38.55 -7.40
C ARG A 6 -0.65 -38.38 -8.92
N ALA A 7 -1.30 -39.33 -9.59
CA ALA A 7 -1.50 -39.28 -11.04
C ALA A 7 -2.71 -38.43 -11.47
N GLN A 8 -3.56 -37.98 -10.54
CA GLN A 8 -4.75 -37.19 -10.87
C GLN A 8 -4.49 -35.68 -11.05
N ASP A 9 -3.32 -35.16 -10.69
CA ASP A 9 -3.07 -33.70 -10.58
C ASP A 9 -2.16 -33.11 -11.68
N LEU A 10 -1.73 -33.91 -12.66
CA LEU A 10 -0.85 -33.46 -13.75
C LEU A 10 -1.42 -33.80 -15.13
N ASN A 11 -2.75 -33.73 -15.26
CA ASN A 11 -3.41 -34.01 -16.52
C ASN A 11 -3.34 -32.77 -17.43
N THR A 12 -2.30 -32.69 -18.27
CA THR A 12 -2.06 -31.57 -19.20
C THR A 12 -3.24 -31.31 -20.18
N GLU A 13 -4.20 -32.24 -20.27
CA GLU A 13 -5.44 -32.07 -21.04
C GLU A 13 -6.36 -30.99 -20.45
N ASP A 14 -6.33 -30.75 -19.12
CA ASP A 14 -7.14 -29.70 -18.47
C ASP A 14 -6.70 -28.28 -18.86
N ILE A 15 -5.45 -28.12 -19.30
CA ILE A 15 -4.90 -26.84 -19.81
C ILE A 15 -5.49 -26.50 -21.19
N ARG A 16 -5.90 -27.51 -21.98
CA ARG A 16 -6.55 -27.30 -23.29
C ARG A 16 -8.04 -26.99 -23.19
N ASN A 17 -8.62 -27.04 -21.99
CA ASN A 17 -10.01 -26.68 -21.77
C ASN A 17 -10.20 -25.16 -21.99
N TRP A 18 -11.22 -24.79 -22.76
CA TRP A 18 -11.53 -23.39 -23.04
C TRP A 18 -11.75 -22.57 -21.76
N ARG A 19 -12.26 -23.20 -20.69
CA ARG A 19 -12.44 -22.55 -19.39
C ARG A 19 -11.11 -22.10 -18.79
N SER A 20 -10.11 -22.99 -18.78
CA SER A 20 -8.76 -22.70 -18.28
C SER A 20 -8.09 -21.57 -19.08
N ILE A 21 -8.26 -21.56 -20.41
CA ILE A 21 -7.73 -20.51 -21.29
C ILE A 21 -8.39 -19.16 -20.98
N VAL A 22 -9.71 -19.13 -20.84
CA VAL A 22 -10.45 -17.90 -20.52
C VAL A 22 -10.06 -17.37 -19.14
N THR A 23 -9.96 -18.25 -18.13
CA THR A 23 -9.49 -17.86 -16.78
C THR A 23 -8.11 -17.22 -16.82
N LEU A 24 -7.15 -17.80 -17.57
CA LEU A 24 -5.82 -17.25 -17.71
C LEU A 24 -5.83 -15.88 -18.43
N LEU A 25 -6.60 -15.73 -19.50
CA LEU A 25 -6.74 -14.46 -20.23
C LEU A 25 -7.33 -13.37 -19.34
N VAL A 26 -8.40 -13.69 -18.62
CA VAL A 26 -9.04 -12.75 -17.69
C VAL A 26 -8.07 -12.36 -16.58
N PHE A 27 -7.31 -13.31 -16.03
CA PHE A 27 -6.27 -13.03 -15.05
C PHE A 27 -5.20 -12.06 -15.58
N ILE A 28 -4.68 -12.31 -16.79
CA ILE A 28 -3.66 -11.42 -17.41
C ILE A 28 -4.23 -10.02 -17.65
N ILE A 29 -5.43 -9.93 -18.24
CA ILE A 29 -6.11 -8.66 -18.50
C ILE A 29 -6.30 -7.89 -17.20
N THR A 30 -6.79 -8.57 -16.16
CA THR A 30 -7.01 -7.97 -14.84
C THR A 30 -5.73 -7.38 -14.28
N ASN A 31 -4.61 -8.11 -14.32
CA ASN A 31 -3.32 -7.59 -13.87
C ASN A 31 -2.85 -6.36 -14.69
N ILE A 32 -3.09 -6.33 -16.00
CA ILE A 32 -2.81 -5.16 -16.83
C ILE A 32 -3.65 -3.95 -16.39
N VAL A 33 -4.95 -4.16 -16.12
CA VAL A 33 -5.84 -3.10 -15.62
C VAL A 33 -5.41 -2.60 -14.24
N VAL A 34 -4.92 -3.47 -13.36
CA VAL A 34 -4.38 -3.07 -12.05
C VAL A 34 -3.16 -2.16 -12.21
N LEU A 35 -2.28 -2.45 -13.18
CA LEU A 35 -1.09 -1.63 -13.47
C LEU A 35 -1.43 -0.30 -14.16
N VAL A 36 -2.44 -0.30 -15.02
CA VAL A 36 -2.87 0.88 -15.78
C VAL A 36 -4.37 1.09 -15.55
N PRO A 37 -4.74 1.69 -14.41
CA PRO A 37 -6.15 1.93 -14.09
C PRO A 37 -6.75 2.93 -15.08
N PHE A 38 -7.98 2.67 -15.51
CA PHE A 38 -8.70 3.53 -16.44
C PHE A 38 -10.15 3.72 -16.01
N HIS A 39 -10.83 4.69 -16.62
CA HIS A 39 -12.22 4.98 -16.31
C HIS A 39 -13.11 4.64 -17.50
N ILE A 40 -14.19 3.91 -17.24
CA ILE A 40 -15.20 3.60 -18.24
C ILE A 40 -16.31 4.65 -18.14
N PRO A 41 -16.58 5.43 -19.20
CA PRO A 41 -17.70 6.37 -19.19
C PRO A 41 -19.02 5.60 -19.33
N ILE A 42 -19.77 5.50 -18.24
CA ILE A 42 -21.11 4.91 -18.21
C ILE A 42 -22.13 6.05 -18.22
N TYR A 43 -23.06 6.02 -19.18
CA TYR A 43 -24.11 7.02 -19.29
C TYR A 43 -25.36 6.55 -18.53
N ILE A 44 -25.62 7.17 -17.38
CA ILE A 44 -26.75 6.81 -16.51
C ILE A 44 -27.91 7.80 -16.73
N PRO A 45 -29.17 7.32 -16.87
CA PRO A 45 -30.33 8.19 -16.92
C PRO A 45 -30.41 9.09 -15.68
N ARG A 46 -30.51 10.40 -15.87
CA ARG A 46 -30.49 11.38 -14.78
C ARG A 46 -31.58 11.15 -13.74
N ARG A 47 -32.75 10.65 -14.14
CA ARG A 47 -33.87 10.30 -13.26
C ARG A 47 -33.46 9.31 -12.16
N LEU A 48 -32.64 8.31 -12.48
CA LEU A 48 -32.18 7.33 -11.50
C LEU A 48 -31.22 7.98 -10.48
N VAL A 49 -30.28 8.79 -10.97
CA VAL A 49 -29.34 9.52 -10.10
C VAL A 49 -30.09 10.48 -9.18
N GLU A 50 -31.08 11.21 -9.69
CA GLU A 50 -31.91 12.12 -8.90
C GLU A 50 -32.67 11.39 -7.80
N VAL A 51 -33.30 10.25 -8.10
CA VAL A 51 -34.01 9.43 -7.09
C VAL A 51 -33.07 8.92 -6.01
N VAL A 52 -31.87 8.44 -6.38
CA VAL A 52 -30.88 7.94 -5.41
C VAL A 52 -30.35 9.07 -4.54
N VAL A 53 -30.00 10.22 -5.13
CA VAL A 53 -29.50 11.38 -4.37
C VAL A 53 -30.58 11.92 -3.45
N ASP A 54 -31.84 12.00 -3.89
CA ASP A 54 -32.95 12.47 -3.08
C ASP A 54 -33.23 11.50 -1.91
N ALA A 55 -33.13 10.18 -2.14
CA ALA A 55 -33.23 9.17 -1.09
C ALA A 55 -32.07 9.26 -0.07
N LEU A 56 -30.83 9.42 -0.54
CA LEU A 56 -29.65 9.57 0.33
C LEU A 56 -29.67 10.90 1.11
N SER A 57 -30.23 11.95 0.51
CA SER A 57 -30.45 13.24 1.17
C SER A 57 -31.53 13.13 2.24
N ALA A 58 -32.62 12.39 1.97
CA ALA A 58 -33.65 12.09 2.96
C ALA A 58 -33.11 11.28 4.14
N LEU A 59 -32.14 10.39 3.88
CA LEU A 59 -31.40 9.62 4.89
C LEU A 59 -30.30 10.43 5.61
N ARG A 60 -30.13 11.73 5.30
CA ARG A 60 -29.07 12.62 5.84
C ARG A 60 -27.64 12.11 5.64
N ILE A 61 -27.40 11.22 4.69
CA ILE A 61 -26.05 10.78 4.32
C ILE A 61 -25.37 11.84 3.45
N LEU A 62 -26.16 12.57 2.65
CA LEU A 62 -25.71 13.67 1.81
C LEU A 62 -26.41 14.98 2.18
N SER A 63 -25.68 16.09 2.08
CA SER A 63 -26.22 17.43 2.28
C SER A 63 -27.31 17.74 1.23
N PRO A 64 -28.42 18.42 1.60
CA PRO A 64 -29.48 18.75 0.66
C PRO A 64 -28.97 19.58 -0.52
N ARG A 65 -29.36 19.17 -1.73
CA ARG A 65 -28.98 19.69 -3.06
C ARG A 65 -29.07 21.22 -3.25
N LYS A 66 -29.72 21.95 -2.35
CA LYS A 66 -29.87 23.41 -2.39
C LYS A 66 -28.57 24.18 -2.10
N ALA A 67 -27.59 23.60 -1.43
CA ALA A 67 -26.34 24.29 -1.08
C ALA A 67 -25.33 24.36 -2.25
N GLN A 68 -25.44 23.49 -3.25
CA GLN A 68 -24.47 23.37 -4.34
C GLN A 68 -24.70 24.32 -5.53
N LEU A 69 -25.85 25.02 -5.55
CA LEU A 69 -26.18 25.99 -6.61
C LEU A 69 -25.57 27.39 -6.38
N GLN A 70 -24.93 27.63 -5.22
CA GLN A 70 -24.39 28.95 -4.88
C GLN A 70 -22.88 29.13 -5.13
N HIS A 71 -22.13 28.05 -5.40
CA HIS A 71 -20.71 28.15 -5.76
C HIS A 71 -20.50 27.73 -7.21
N GLY A 72 -20.18 28.73 -8.04
CA GLY A 72 -20.11 28.65 -9.49
C GLY A 72 -18.99 27.76 -10.02
N GLY A 73 -19.38 26.88 -10.92
CA GLY A 73 -18.55 26.09 -11.83
C GLY A 73 -19.50 25.29 -12.74
N PRO A 74 -19.18 25.06 -14.02
CA PRO A 74 -20.03 24.25 -14.88
C PRO A 74 -20.11 22.84 -14.29
N ILE A 75 -21.31 22.41 -13.91
CA ILE A 75 -21.55 21.03 -13.50
C ILE A 75 -21.40 20.17 -14.76
N ASP A 76 -20.60 19.10 -14.67
CA ASP A 76 -20.46 18.08 -15.71
C ASP A 76 -21.85 17.67 -16.25
N GLY A 77 -22.20 18.17 -17.44
CA GLY A 77 -23.48 17.89 -18.09
C GLY A 77 -24.32 19.10 -18.51
N GLU A 78 -23.85 20.33 -18.33
CA GLU A 78 -24.49 21.53 -18.85
C GLU A 78 -23.75 22.04 -20.10
N GLU A 79 -24.43 22.10 -21.25
CA GLU A 79 -23.92 22.79 -22.43
C GLU A 79 -24.38 24.26 -22.40
N PRO A 80 -23.48 25.24 -22.55
CA PRO A 80 -23.89 26.62 -22.75
C PRO A 80 -24.59 26.74 -24.10
N ASP A 81 -25.86 27.14 -24.09
CA ASP A 81 -26.60 27.45 -25.32
C ASP A 81 -26.26 28.85 -25.79
N ASP A 82 -25.86 28.95 -27.05
CA ASP A 82 -25.63 30.21 -27.74
C ASP A 82 -26.98 30.93 -27.87
N GLN A 83 -27.07 32.14 -27.29
CA GLN A 83 -28.10 33.16 -27.51
C GLN A 83 -29.44 33.13 -26.75
N ASN A 84 -29.70 32.29 -25.74
CA ASN A 84 -30.96 32.46 -24.97
C ASN A 84 -30.97 32.08 -23.48
N GLY A 85 -29.81 31.88 -22.84
CA GLY A 85 -29.70 31.74 -21.38
C GLY A 85 -30.44 30.55 -20.75
N LYS A 86 -30.96 29.62 -21.55
CA LYS A 86 -31.64 28.40 -21.08
C LYS A 86 -30.66 27.23 -21.09
N ILE A 87 -30.25 26.82 -19.89
CA ILE A 87 -29.41 25.63 -19.70
C ILE A 87 -30.19 24.38 -20.12
N LYS A 88 -29.77 23.71 -21.21
CA LYS A 88 -30.27 22.38 -21.57
C LYS A 88 -29.65 21.35 -20.62
N ARG A 89 -30.49 20.77 -19.77
CA ARG A 89 -30.08 19.68 -18.87
C ARG A 89 -29.94 18.39 -19.67
N LYS A 90 -28.75 17.79 -19.71
CA LYS A 90 -28.54 16.50 -20.37
C LYS A 90 -29.38 15.39 -19.72
N THR A 91 -30.04 14.57 -20.54
CA THR A 91 -30.88 13.44 -20.09
C THR A 91 -30.04 12.33 -19.44
N PHE A 92 -28.79 12.21 -19.85
CA PHE A 92 -27.82 11.24 -19.34
C PHE A 92 -26.69 11.98 -18.64
N LEU A 93 -26.33 11.50 -17.45
CA LEU A 93 -25.14 11.94 -16.75
C LEU A 93 -24.01 10.96 -17.06
N ARG A 94 -22.83 11.47 -17.40
CA ARG A 94 -21.62 10.66 -17.59
C ARG A 94 -21.04 10.34 -16.22
N TRP A 95 -21.05 9.07 -15.85
CA TRP A 95 -20.35 8.58 -14.67
C TRP A 95 -19.09 7.84 -15.10
N ASN A 96 -17.94 8.27 -14.58
CA ASN A 96 -16.65 7.65 -14.88
C ASN A 96 -16.41 6.50 -13.90
N PHE A 97 -16.82 5.30 -14.27
CA PHE A 97 -16.63 4.11 -13.44
C PHE A 97 -15.15 3.73 -13.38
N PRO A 98 -14.51 3.69 -12.20
CA PRO A 98 -13.08 3.40 -12.10
C PRO A 98 -12.83 1.89 -12.22
N MET A 99 -11.99 1.49 -13.18
CA MET A 99 -11.39 0.16 -13.26
C MET A 99 -10.00 0.23 -12.63
N ASN A 100 -9.86 -0.26 -11.40
CA ASN A 100 -8.65 -0.15 -10.58
C ASN A 100 -8.35 -1.46 -9.81
N PHE A 101 -7.39 -1.42 -8.89
CA PHE A 101 -6.97 -2.56 -8.07
C PHE A 101 -8.06 -3.17 -7.18
N VAL A 102 -9.18 -2.45 -6.95
CA VAL A 102 -10.33 -2.95 -6.20
C VAL A 102 -11.38 -3.52 -7.15
N THR A 103 -11.81 -2.73 -8.14
CA THR A 103 -12.95 -3.08 -9.00
C THR A 103 -12.60 -4.11 -10.06
N ALA A 104 -11.39 -4.08 -10.61
CA ALA A 104 -11.02 -4.97 -11.71
C ALA A 104 -10.94 -6.45 -11.29
N PRO A 105 -10.26 -6.83 -10.17
CA PRO A 105 -10.26 -8.22 -9.70
C PRO A 105 -11.66 -8.71 -9.35
N LEU A 106 -12.46 -7.88 -8.67
CA LEU A 106 -13.82 -8.24 -8.29
C LEU A 106 -14.70 -8.53 -9.51
N ILE A 107 -14.65 -7.67 -10.53
CA ILE A 107 -15.42 -7.86 -11.78
C ILE A 107 -14.93 -9.10 -12.53
N ALA A 108 -13.62 -9.34 -12.54
CA ALA A 108 -13.03 -10.51 -13.17
C ALA A 108 -13.54 -11.82 -12.52
N ASP A 109 -13.52 -11.91 -11.19
CA ASP A 109 -14.01 -13.08 -10.47
C ASP A 109 -15.52 -13.30 -10.66
N LEU A 110 -16.31 -12.22 -10.62
CA LEU A 110 -17.75 -12.27 -10.91
C LEU A 110 -18.04 -12.73 -12.34
N PHE A 111 -17.25 -12.26 -13.31
CA PHE A 111 -17.35 -12.68 -14.70
C PHE A 111 -17.01 -14.17 -14.86
N LEU A 112 -15.91 -14.63 -14.25
CA LEU A 112 -15.48 -16.03 -14.30
C LEU A 112 -16.50 -16.96 -13.63
N LEU A 113 -17.12 -16.52 -12.53
CA LEU A 113 -18.24 -17.22 -11.90
C LEU A 113 -19.46 -17.29 -12.81
N ALA A 114 -19.82 -16.18 -13.47
CA ALA A 114 -20.99 -16.11 -14.35
C ALA A 114 -20.87 -17.06 -15.56
N ILE A 115 -19.66 -17.25 -16.09
CA ILE A 115 -19.40 -18.19 -17.19
C ILE A 115 -19.11 -19.62 -16.72
N LEU A 116 -19.19 -19.88 -15.39
CA LEU A 116 -18.88 -21.16 -14.75
C LEU A 116 -17.45 -21.65 -15.04
N ALA A 117 -16.52 -20.73 -15.26
CA ALA A 117 -15.10 -21.04 -15.43
C ALA A 117 -14.42 -21.30 -14.07
N ILE A 118 -14.89 -20.65 -13.01
CA ILE A 118 -14.57 -20.95 -11.61
C ILE A 118 -15.86 -21.33 -10.86
N GLY A 119 -15.76 -22.23 -9.90
CA GLY A 119 -16.87 -22.75 -9.11
C GLY A 119 -16.78 -22.41 -7.63
N ARG A 120 -17.64 -23.07 -6.84
CA ARG A 120 -17.71 -22.87 -5.38
C ARG A 120 -16.42 -23.31 -4.69
N GLU A 121 -15.81 -24.40 -5.12
CA GLU A 121 -14.60 -24.93 -4.49
C GLU A 121 -13.40 -24.02 -4.75
N GLU A 122 -13.27 -23.46 -5.95
CA GLU A 122 -12.22 -22.50 -6.29
C GLU A 122 -12.36 -21.20 -5.48
N VAL A 123 -13.58 -20.65 -5.38
CA VAL A 123 -13.84 -19.45 -4.57
C VAL A 123 -13.60 -19.74 -3.09
N ARG A 124 -14.06 -20.90 -2.59
CA ARG A 124 -13.85 -21.29 -1.19
C ARG A 124 -12.37 -21.52 -0.90
N GLY A 125 -11.63 -22.17 -1.79
CA GLY A 125 -10.19 -22.38 -1.67
C GLY A 125 -9.41 -21.08 -1.72
N GLY A 126 -9.80 -20.15 -2.61
CA GLY A 126 -9.19 -18.82 -2.70
C GLY A 126 -9.53 -17.88 -1.54
N THR A 127 -10.60 -18.14 -0.78
CA THR A 127 -11.00 -17.31 0.36
C THR A 127 -10.61 -17.91 1.70
N LEU A 128 -11.03 -19.14 1.99
CA LEU A 128 -10.76 -19.81 3.27
C LEU A 128 -9.37 -20.45 3.30
N GLY A 129 -8.88 -20.89 2.15
CA GLY A 129 -7.56 -21.49 1.99
C GLY A 129 -7.57 -22.84 1.28
N ALA A 130 -6.47 -23.11 0.60
CA ALA A 130 -6.17 -24.36 -0.09
C ALA A 130 -4.65 -24.51 -0.17
N ASN A 131 -4.14 -25.75 -0.24
CA ASN A 131 -2.72 -26.04 -0.48
C ASN A 131 -1.76 -25.29 0.45
N ASN A 132 -2.02 -25.35 1.77
CA ASN A 132 -1.24 -24.69 2.82
C ASN A 132 -1.23 -23.16 2.81
N ILE A 133 -2.04 -22.54 1.95
CA ILE A 133 -2.26 -21.09 1.95
C ILE A 133 -3.63 -20.83 2.57
N SER A 134 -3.65 -20.10 3.68
CA SER A 134 -4.87 -19.57 4.31
C SER A 134 -4.91 -18.04 4.16
N PRO A 135 -5.54 -17.49 3.11
CA PRO A 135 -5.54 -16.06 2.83
C PRO A 135 -6.09 -15.22 3.99
N LEU A 136 -7.13 -15.70 4.68
CA LEU A 136 -7.68 -15.01 5.86
C LEU A 136 -6.67 -14.94 7.01
N ASP A 137 -5.92 -16.00 7.27
CA ASP A 137 -4.93 -16.02 8.35
C ASP A 137 -3.78 -15.05 8.03
N ILE A 138 -3.33 -15.04 6.77
CA ILE A 138 -2.30 -14.12 6.25
C ILE A 138 -2.79 -12.67 6.35
N MET A 139 -4.03 -12.40 5.95
CA MET A 139 -4.61 -11.06 5.95
C MET A 139 -4.85 -10.57 7.38
N ALA A 140 -5.34 -11.43 8.29
CA ALA A 140 -5.49 -11.12 9.70
C ALA A 140 -4.13 -10.81 10.35
N PHE A 141 -3.12 -11.63 10.08
CA PHE A 141 -1.75 -11.38 10.53
C PHE A 141 -1.24 -10.02 10.03
N PHE A 142 -1.39 -9.75 8.73
CA PHE A 142 -0.88 -8.53 8.13
C PHE A 142 -1.59 -7.29 8.67
N LEU A 143 -2.92 -7.31 8.73
CA LEU A 143 -3.71 -6.17 9.24
C LEU A 143 -3.38 -5.87 10.70
N THR A 144 -3.22 -6.90 11.54
CA THR A 144 -2.92 -6.73 12.97
C THR A 144 -1.50 -6.23 13.18
N LEU A 145 -0.51 -6.75 12.44
CA LEU A 145 0.86 -6.25 12.51
C LEU A 145 0.99 -4.82 11.93
N ALA A 146 0.33 -4.54 10.82
CA ALA A 146 0.28 -3.21 10.21
C ALA A 146 -0.37 -2.20 11.16
N TYR A 147 -1.43 -2.58 11.87
CA TYR A 147 -2.03 -1.75 12.91
C TYR A 147 -0.99 -1.40 14.00
N ILE A 148 -0.26 -2.39 14.52
CA ILE A 148 0.82 -2.16 15.50
C ILE A 148 1.90 -1.23 14.94
N ALA A 149 2.25 -1.40 13.68
CA ALA A 149 3.27 -0.59 13.03
C ALA A 149 2.80 0.87 12.84
N ILE A 150 1.55 1.07 12.44
CA ILE A 150 0.94 2.40 12.20
C ILE A 150 0.72 3.15 13.52
N SER A 151 0.27 2.51 14.59
CA SER A 151 0.07 3.22 15.86
C SER A 151 1.40 3.62 16.53
N ILE A 152 2.46 2.80 16.38
CA ILE A 152 3.83 3.23 16.73
C ILE A 152 4.23 4.46 15.92
N ASP A 153 3.90 4.50 14.64
CA ASP A 153 4.19 5.65 13.80
C ASP A 153 3.39 6.90 14.20
N ALA A 154 2.11 6.73 14.51
CA ALA A 154 1.21 7.78 14.98
C ALA A 154 1.68 8.41 16.31
N SER A 155 2.41 7.66 17.16
CA SER A 155 3.08 8.23 18.34
C SER A 155 4.19 9.24 18.01
N GLY A 156 4.58 9.35 16.73
CA GLY A 156 5.62 10.22 16.21
C GLY A 156 7.04 9.69 16.38
N LEU A 157 7.21 8.44 16.83
CA LEU A 157 8.51 7.83 17.09
C LEU A 157 9.42 7.85 15.86
N ILE A 158 8.90 7.43 14.69
CA ILE A 158 9.69 7.35 13.46
C ILE A 158 10.15 8.75 13.02
N ARG A 159 9.23 9.72 13.05
CA ARG A 159 9.52 11.12 12.70
C ARG A 159 10.56 11.74 13.64
N PHE A 160 10.42 11.50 14.94
CA PHE A 160 11.38 11.94 15.95
C PHE A 160 12.78 11.33 15.73
N LEU A 161 12.86 10.02 15.48
CA LEU A 161 14.13 9.35 15.22
C LEU A 161 14.77 9.86 13.92
N ALA A 162 13.99 10.03 12.85
CA ALA A 162 14.47 10.59 11.58
C ALA A 162 15.03 12.01 11.78
N PHE A 163 14.36 12.84 12.59
CA PHE A 163 14.84 14.17 12.94
C PHE A 163 16.15 14.12 13.75
N LYS A 164 16.29 13.19 14.70
CA LYS A 164 17.57 13.00 15.40
C LYS A 164 18.70 12.56 14.46
N VAL A 165 18.40 11.70 13.49
CA VAL A 165 19.35 11.28 12.46
C VAL A 165 19.79 12.47 11.60
N LEU A 166 18.84 13.34 11.23
CA LEU A 166 19.12 14.58 10.51
C LEU A 166 20.05 15.51 11.30
N GLN A 167 19.77 15.75 12.59
CA GLN A 167 20.62 16.55 13.47
C GLN A 167 22.05 16.00 13.55
N LYS A 168 22.20 14.66 13.56
CA LYS A 168 23.51 13.99 13.59
C LYS A 168 24.26 14.07 12.25
N GLY A 169 23.54 14.16 11.12
CA GLY A 169 24.14 14.35 9.79
C GLY A 169 24.99 15.62 9.69
N GLY A 170 24.60 16.68 10.40
CA GLY A 170 25.32 17.95 10.44
C GLY A 170 25.40 18.63 9.07
N LYS A 171 26.53 19.27 8.76
CA LYS A 171 26.68 20.11 7.56
C LYS A 171 27.10 19.37 6.28
N VAL A 172 27.34 18.05 6.35
CA VAL A 172 27.90 17.26 5.23
C VAL A 172 26.82 16.41 4.59
N GLY A 173 26.44 16.74 3.36
CA GLY A 173 25.32 16.09 2.65
C GLY A 173 25.46 14.59 2.45
N HIS A 174 26.64 14.10 2.06
CA HIS A 174 26.87 12.66 1.83
C HIS A 174 26.76 11.84 3.13
N ARG A 175 27.21 12.42 4.25
CA ARG A 175 27.09 11.80 5.57
C ARG A 175 25.64 11.75 6.03
N LEU A 176 24.88 12.83 5.79
CA LEU A 176 23.45 12.85 6.05
C LEU A 176 22.72 11.78 5.23
N PHE A 177 23.04 11.68 3.94
CA PHE A 177 22.47 10.66 3.06
C PHE A 177 22.74 9.26 3.60
N PHE A 178 23.99 8.95 3.95
CA PHE A 178 24.36 7.66 4.53
C PHE A 178 23.62 7.36 5.84
N TYR A 179 23.48 8.34 6.74
CA TYR A 179 22.76 8.12 8.00
C TYR A 179 21.26 7.91 7.80
N LEU A 180 20.63 8.65 6.89
CA LEU A 180 19.22 8.41 6.55
C LEU A 180 19.04 7.06 5.84
N TYR A 181 19.94 6.69 4.94
CA TYR A 181 19.96 5.38 4.30
C TYR A 181 20.02 4.27 5.36
N ALA A 182 21.00 4.32 6.26
CA ALA A 182 21.18 3.31 7.31
C ALA A 182 19.99 3.28 8.28
N PHE A 183 19.40 4.44 8.58
CA PHE A 183 18.20 4.55 9.39
C PHE A 183 17.00 3.85 8.75
N PHE A 184 16.68 4.15 7.49
CA PHE A 184 15.55 3.49 6.80
C PHE A 184 15.80 2.01 6.56
N PHE A 185 17.04 1.61 6.28
CA PHE A 185 17.40 0.20 6.14
C PHE A 185 17.19 -0.56 7.45
N GLY A 186 17.69 -0.01 8.56
CA GLY A 186 17.51 -0.61 9.88
C GLY A 186 16.03 -0.71 10.26
N LEU A 187 15.28 0.39 10.09
CA LEU A 187 13.85 0.42 10.40
C LEU A 187 13.07 -0.58 9.54
N GLY A 188 13.38 -0.68 8.25
CA GLY A 188 12.64 -1.51 7.28
C GLY A 188 12.88 -2.99 7.48
N SER A 189 14.05 -3.34 8.00
CA SER A 189 14.41 -4.71 8.34
C SER A 189 13.49 -5.29 9.42
N PHE A 190 13.13 -4.48 10.44
CA PHE A 190 12.38 -4.96 11.61
C PHE A 190 10.89 -4.65 11.59
N ILE A 191 10.52 -3.43 11.19
CA ILE A 191 9.14 -2.93 11.27
C ILE A 191 8.38 -3.19 9.96
N GLY A 192 9.09 -3.29 8.84
CA GLY A 192 8.52 -3.38 7.51
C GLY A 192 8.53 -2.05 6.77
N ASN A 193 8.07 -2.10 5.53
CA ASN A 193 8.08 -0.95 4.62
C ASN A 193 6.95 0.05 4.91
N ASP A 194 5.81 -0.38 5.48
CA ASP A 194 4.61 0.46 5.54
C ASP A 194 4.80 1.73 6.38
N PRO A 195 5.26 1.70 7.65
CA PRO A 195 5.45 2.94 8.41
C PRO A 195 6.55 3.85 7.86
N ILE A 196 7.53 3.24 7.18
CA ILE A 196 8.62 3.98 6.54
C ILE A 196 8.09 4.76 5.35
N VAL A 197 7.23 4.16 4.53
CA VAL A 197 6.61 4.84 3.41
C VAL A 197 5.65 5.91 3.90
N LEU A 198 4.83 5.64 4.91
CA LEU A 198 3.88 6.61 5.44
C LEU A 198 4.56 7.83 6.07
N SER A 199 5.46 7.63 7.04
CA SER A 199 6.08 8.75 7.77
C SER A 199 7.44 9.18 7.24
N GLY A 200 8.24 8.23 6.75
CA GLY A 200 9.54 8.54 6.17
C GLY A 200 9.40 9.40 4.91
N THR A 201 8.47 9.07 4.01
CA THR A 201 8.27 9.86 2.78
C THR A 201 7.79 11.28 3.09
N ALA A 202 6.86 11.45 4.04
CA ALA A 202 6.42 12.78 4.50
C ALA A 202 7.59 13.59 5.08
N PHE A 203 8.40 12.98 5.95
CA PHE A 203 9.60 13.60 6.51
C PHE A 203 10.61 14.01 5.43
N LEU A 204 10.89 13.15 4.44
CA LEU A 204 11.79 13.46 3.34
C LEU A 204 11.25 14.54 2.42
N ALA A 205 9.97 14.50 2.08
CA ALA A 205 9.32 15.52 1.26
C ALA A 205 9.46 16.90 1.91
N TYR A 206 9.24 16.98 3.22
CA TYR A 206 9.49 18.20 3.99
C TYR A 206 10.97 18.60 3.96
N MET A 207 11.87 17.70 4.37
CA MET A 207 13.30 17.98 4.49
C MET A 207 13.87 18.49 3.17
N THR A 208 13.50 17.88 2.05
CA THR A 208 13.94 18.28 0.71
C THR A 208 13.29 19.58 0.22
N ARG A 209 12.07 19.92 0.67
CA ARG A 209 11.41 21.19 0.36
C ARG A 209 12.06 22.38 1.09
N VAL A 210 12.45 22.20 2.35
CA VAL A 210 13.07 23.28 3.15
C VAL A 210 14.58 23.42 2.91
N SER A 211 15.21 22.38 2.37
CA SER A 211 16.64 22.35 2.07
C SER A 211 16.90 22.87 0.65
N SER A 212 17.13 24.17 0.50
CA SER A 212 17.39 24.82 -0.79
C SER A 212 18.63 24.30 -1.54
N ASN A 213 19.53 23.61 -0.84
CA ASN A 213 20.72 22.96 -1.39
C ASN A 213 20.44 21.57 -2.03
N ILE A 214 19.23 21.02 -1.89
CA ILE A 214 18.87 19.74 -2.50
C ILE A 214 18.27 19.98 -3.89
N ILE A 215 19.09 19.70 -4.92
CA ILE A 215 18.72 19.91 -6.32
C ILE A 215 17.68 18.87 -6.80
N HIS A 216 17.76 17.63 -6.30
CA HIS A 216 16.93 16.51 -6.75
C HIS A 216 16.16 15.82 -5.61
N PRO A 217 15.04 16.40 -5.14
CA PRO A 217 14.19 15.80 -4.10
C PRO A 217 13.73 14.37 -4.41
N ARG A 218 13.40 14.11 -5.68
CA ARG A 218 12.94 12.79 -6.14
C ARG A 218 13.97 11.68 -5.89
N ALA A 219 15.26 11.98 -5.97
CA ALA A 219 16.31 10.98 -5.73
C ALA A 219 16.28 10.47 -4.29
N TRP A 220 16.07 11.36 -3.32
CA TRP A 220 16.02 11.01 -1.90
C TRP A 220 14.79 10.14 -1.58
N ILE A 221 13.62 10.52 -2.11
CA ILE A 221 12.39 9.75 -1.94
C ILE A 221 12.51 8.37 -2.62
N HIS A 222 13.06 8.31 -3.84
CA HIS A 222 13.32 7.04 -4.52
C HIS A 222 14.29 6.15 -3.73
N THR A 223 15.36 6.71 -3.16
CA THR A 223 16.29 5.95 -2.31
C THR A 223 15.55 5.38 -1.10
N GLN A 224 14.77 6.18 -0.39
CA GLN A 224 14.01 5.71 0.77
C GLN A 224 13.05 4.58 0.38
N PHE A 225 12.31 4.72 -0.72
CA PHE A 225 11.42 3.68 -1.22
C PHE A 225 12.16 2.39 -1.60
N ALA A 226 13.29 2.50 -2.32
CA ALA A 226 14.10 1.36 -2.70
C ALA A 226 14.67 0.63 -1.46
N VAL A 227 15.24 1.39 -0.52
CA VAL A 227 15.83 0.86 0.72
C VAL A 227 14.79 0.19 1.59
N ALA A 228 13.60 0.79 1.75
CA ALA A 228 12.52 0.19 2.53
C ALA A 228 12.10 -1.17 1.97
N ASN A 229 11.96 -1.30 0.64
CA ASN A 229 11.61 -2.56 -0.02
C ASN A 229 12.74 -3.61 0.06
N ILE A 230 14.00 -3.20 -0.13
CA ILE A 230 15.17 -4.09 0.00
C ILE A 230 15.26 -4.62 1.43
N ALA A 231 15.15 -3.74 2.43
CA ALA A 231 15.24 -4.10 3.84
C ALA A 231 14.07 -4.98 4.30
N SER A 232 12.84 -4.69 3.87
CA SER A 232 11.66 -5.46 4.25
C SER A 232 11.68 -6.91 3.76
N ALA A 233 12.57 -7.27 2.83
CA ALA A 233 12.75 -8.64 2.37
C ALA A 233 13.45 -9.56 3.40
N ILE A 234 14.04 -9.03 4.47
CA ILE A 234 14.77 -9.83 5.47
C ILE A 234 13.81 -10.70 6.30
N LEU A 235 12.76 -10.10 6.86
CA LEU A 235 11.82 -10.81 7.72
C LEU A 235 10.53 -11.14 6.99
N VAL A 236 9.97 -12.31 7.28
CA VAL A 236 8.68 -12.74 6.74
C VAL A 236 7.55 -11.80 7.17
N SER A 237 7.62 -11.28 8.40
CA SER A 237 6.63 -10.36 8.98
C SER A 237 6.65 -8.96 8.36
N SER A 238 7.77 -8.56 7.75
CA SER A 238 7.98 -7.18 7.30
C SER A 238 7.25 -6.81 6.01
N ASN A 239 6.68 -7.79 5.28
CA ASN A 239 5.92 -7.55 4.05
C ASN A 239 4.93 -8.70 3.75
N PRO A 240 3.67 -8.41 3.33
CA PRO A 240 2.69 -9.44 2.95
C PRO A 240 3.19 -10.46 1.94
N THR A 241 3.98 -10.04 0.96
CA THR A 241 4.50 -10.92 -0.10
C THR A 241 5.42 -11.99 0.47
N ASN A 242 6.25 -11.64 1.46
CA ASN A 242 7.14 -12.60 2.11
C ASN A 242 6.33 -13.65 2.87
N LEU A 243 5.25 -13.22 3.54
CA LEU A 243 4.36 -14.10 4.28
C LEU A 243 3.61 -15.08 3.38
N VAL A 244 3.09 -14.58 2.25
CA VAL A 244 2.43 -15.44 1.25
C VAL A 244 3.42 -16.46 0.70
N LEU A 245 4.65 -16.06 0.37
CA LEU A 245 5.68 -16.96 -0.12
C LEU A 245 6.05 -18.02 0.93
N ALA A 246 6.30 -17.59 2.17
CA ALA A 246 6.66 -18.48 3.26
C ALA A 246 5.52 -19.47 3.58
N GLY A 247 4.27 -19.03 3.54
CA GLY A 247 3.10 -19.89 3.72
C GLY A 247 2.93 -20.90 2.60
N ALA A 248 2.99 -20.45 1.34
CA ALA A 248 2.80 -21.30 0.16
C ALA A 248 3.82 -22.44 0.05
N PHE A 249 5.07 -22.19 0.45
CA PHE A 249 6.17 -23.17 0.40
C PHE A 249 6.50 -23.79 1.76
N GLU A 250 5.69 -23.54 2.80
CA GLU A 250 5.91 -24.01 4.17
C GLU A 250 7.33 -23.72 4.71
N ILE A 251 7.88 -22.54 4.37
CA ILE A 251 9.21 -22.13 4.76
C ILE A 251 9.15 -21.55 6.18
N LYS A 252 9.93 -22.14 7.09
CA LYS A 252 10.13 -21.58 8.44
C LYS A 252 10.73 -20.18 8.35
N PHE A 253 10.24 -19.25 9.16
CA PHE A 253 10.64 -17.84 9.15
C PHE A 253 12.14 -17.68 9.40
N ILE A 254 12.72 -18.51 10.26
CA ILE A 254 14.16 -18.50 10.52
C ILE A 254 14.96 -18.94 9.30
N VAL A 255 14.47 -19.96 8.57
CA VAL A 255 15.12 -20.45 7.35
C VAL A 255 14.99 -19.41 6.24
N TYR A 256 13.80 -18.82 6.07
CA TYR A 256 13.60 -17.70 5.15
C TYR A 256 14.58 -16.56 5.44
N THR A 257 14.62 -16.08 6.69
CA THR A 257 15.47 -14.96 7.10
C THR A 257 16.94 -15.27 6.89
N ALA A 258 17.39 -16.47 7.25
CA ALA A 258 18.79 -16.89 7.08
C ALA A 258 19.22 -16.92 5.61
N ASN A 259 18.30 -17.25 4.69
CA ASN A 259 18.59 -17.25 3.25
C ASN A 259 18.47 -15.85 2.61
N MET A 260 17.61 -14.99 3.15
CA MET A 260 17.38 -13.64 2.61
C MET A 260 18.37 -12.59 3.12
N ILE A 261 18.94 -12.75 4.31
CA ILE A 261 19.82 -11.74 4.89
C ILE A 261 21.06 -11.46 4.03
N VAL A 262 21.70 -12.51 3.50
CA VAL A 262 22.91 -12.37 2.67
C VAL A 262 22.63 -11.60 1.38
N PRO A 263 21.67 -12.00 0.51
CA PRO A 263 21.40 -11.27 -0.73
C PRO A 263 20.91 -9.84 -0.46
N VAL A 264 20.13 -9.61 0.61
CA VAL A 264 19.68 -8.25 0.98
C VAL A 264 20.85 -7.37 1.39
N VAL A 265 21.74 -7.84 2.28
CA VAL A 265 22.91 -7.07 2.73
C VAL A 265 23.85 -6.79 1.56
N VAL A 266 24.11 -7.79 0.70
CA VAL A 266 24.93 -7.59 -0.50
C VAL A 266 24.31 -6.53 -1.42
N THR A 267 22.99 -6.58 -1.64
CA THR A 267 22.28 -5.59 -2.48
C THR A 267 22.29 -4.20 -1.87
N ALA A 268 22.11 -4.09 -0.55
CA ALA A 268 22.13 -2.83 0.17
C ALA A 268 23.53 -2.18 0.18
N MET A 269 24.57 -3.00 0.26
CA MET A 269 25.96 -2.53 0.20
C MET A 269 26.50 -2.38 -1.22
N HIS A 270 25.76 -2.83 -2.24
CA HIS A 270 26.28 -2.83 -3.61
C HIS A 270 26.46 -1.39 -4.09
N GLU A 271 27.72 -0.95 -4.10
CA GLU A 271 28.10 0.29 -4.75
C GLU A 271 28.13 0.09 -6.27
N LEU A 272 27.73 1.14 -6.98
CA LEU A 272 27.92 1.23 -8.43
C LEU A 272 29.39 0.96 -8.78
N SER A 273 29.66 0.27 -9.89
CA SER A 273 31.03 0.11 -10.39
C SER A 273 31.67 1.48 -10.62
N GLU A 274 33.00 1.57 -10.52
CA GLU A 274 33.72 2.83 -10.74
C GLU A 274 33.40 3.44 -12.12
N GLU A 275 33.15 2.59 -13.12
CA GLU A 275 32.68 3.00 -14.45
C GLU A 275 31.28 3.64 -14.44
N ALA A 276 30.35 3.09 -13.64
CA ALA A 276 29.01 3.64 -13.46
C ALA A 276 29.01 4.91 -12.60
N LYS A 277 29.92 5.03 -11.61
CA LYS A 277 30.15 6.26 -10.84
C LYS A 277 30.78 7.37 -11.69
N ALA A 278 31.65 7.01 -12.64
CA ALA A 278 32.30 7.94 -13.56
C ALA A 278 31.39 8.43 -14.69
N LYS A 279 30.26 7.74 -14.95
CA LYS A 279 29.25 8.23 -15.89
C LYS A 279 28.63 9.51 -15.34
N LYS A 280 28.57 10.54 -16.20
CA LYS A 280 27.85 11.78 -15.89
C LYS A 280 26.39 11.42 -15.56
N PRO A 281 25.81 11.93 -14.46
CA PRO A 281 24.41 11.72 -14.15
C PRO A 281 23.56 12.17 -15.34
N VAL A 282 22.91 11.21 -16.01
CA VAL A 282 21.95 11.52 -17.06
C VAL A 282 20.64 11.81 -16.35
N ASN A 283 20.08 13.00 -16.56
CA ASN A 283 18.75 13.31 -16.07
C ASN A 283 17.77 12.30 -16.70
N PRO A 284 17.19 11.35 -15.94
CA PRO A 284 16.30 10.33 -16.49
C PRO A 284 14.89 10.90 -16.68
N ASN A 285 14.79 12.18 -17.05
CA ASN A 285 13.51 12.86 -17.24
C ASN A 285 12.69 12.06 -18.25
N ILE A 286 11.68 11.38 -17.71
CA ILE A 286 10.44 11.05 -18.37
C ILE A 286 10.02 12.33 -19.11
N PRO A 287 9.71 12.26 -20.42
CA PRO A 287 9.30 13.44 -21.17
C PRO A 287 8.14 14.10 -20.43
N HIS A 288 8.38 15.32 -19.93
CA HIS A 288 7.47 16.16 -19.14
C HIS A 288 7.09 15.66 -17.73
N ALA A 289 7.90 16.01 -16.73
CA ALA A 289 7.44 16.13 -15.34
C ALA A 289 7.89 17.45 -14.70
N ARG A 290 7.95 18.50 -15.53
CA ARG A 290 8.05 19.91 -15.13
C ARG A 290 7.03 20.68 -15.97
N GLY A 291 5.99 21.18 -15.30
CA GLY A 291 4.88 21.92 -15.88
C GLY A 291 3.56 21.18 -15.69
N LEU A 292 2.65 21.77 -14.90
CA LEU A 292 1.24 21.38 -14.65
C LEU A 292 0.94 20.45 -13.45
N ALA A 293 1.50 20.70 -12.26
CA ALA A 293 0.90 20.18 -11.03
C ALA A 293 1.07 21.06 -9.77
N GLU A 294 1.52 22.32 -9.88
CA GLU A 294 1.63 23.22 -8.71
C GLU A 294 1.22 24.68 -8.96
N GLU A 295 0.39 24.99 -9.97
CA GLU A 295 -0.13 26.37 -10.09
C GLU A 295 -1.65 26.53 -10.21
N GLU A 296 -2.46 25.47 -10.28
CA GLU A 296 -3.92 25.63 -10.24
C GLU A 296 -4.57 24.51 -9.43
N GLU A 297 -4.61 24.69 -8.11
CA GLU A 297 -5.75 24.38 -7.22
C GLU A 297 -5.29 24.46 -5.75
N GLY A 298 -5.91 25.39 -5.00
CA GLY A 298 -5.76 25.46 -3.55
C GLY A 298 -6.10 26.84 -2.99
N ASN A 299 -7.32 26.98 -2.46
CA ASN A 299 -7.73 28.11 -1.63
C ASN A 299 -6.73 28.34 -0.47
N ALA A 300 -6.74 29.54 0.13
CA ALA A 300 -5.92 29.88 1.29
C ALA A 300 -5.99 28.88 2.48
N SER A 301 -6.98 27.99 2.51
CA SER A 301 -7.09 26.87 3.44
C SER A 301 -6.05 25.76 3.19
N ASP A 302 -5.68 25.47 1.94
CA ASP A 302 -4.76 24.37 1.59
C ASP A 302 -3.31 24.69 1.95
N ASP A 303 -2.91 25.95 1.76
CA ASP A 303 -1.59 26.41 2.22
C ASP A 303 -1.51 26.41 3.74
N GLN A 304 -2.62 26.70 4.44
CA GLN A 304 -2.68 26.63 5.89
C GLN A 304 -2.62 25.17 6.40
N VAL A 305 -3.30 24.24 5.74
CA VAL A 305 -3.23 22.79 6.04
C VAL A 305 -1.84 22.21 5.72
N LYS A 306 -1.23 22.63 4.61
CA LYS A 306 0.17 22.34 4.33
C LYS A 306 1.04 22.90 5.45
N LEU A 307 0.92 24.18 5.83
CA LEU A 307 1.72 24.76 6.90
C LEU A 307 1.55 24.07 8.25
N LEU A 308 0.32 23.66 8.61
CA LEU A 308 0.04 22.89 9.83
C LEU A 308 0.68 21.49 9.79
N SER A 309 0.56 20.77 8.67
CA SER A 309 1.25 19.49 8.49
C SER A 309 2.77 19.65 8.44
N LEU A 310 3.29 20.76 7.90
CA LEU A 310 4.71 21.13 7.93
C LEU A 310 5.17 21.42 9.37
N GLU A 311 4.39 22.14 10.17
CA GLU A 311 4.72 22.48 11.56
C GLU A 311 4.72 21.25 12.48
N GLU A 312 3.75 20.34 12.28
CA GLU A 312 3.74 19.03 12.93
C GLU A 312 4.96 18.17 12.52
N ILE A 313 5.48 18.37 11.31
CA ILE A 313 6.73 17.72 10.86
C ILE A 313 7.97 18.35 11.51
N MET A 314 7.98 19.66 11.72
CA MET A 314 9.07 20.43 12.33
C MET A 314 9.24 20.20 13.82
N ASN A 315 8.13 20.01 14.53
CA ASN A 315 8.12 19.67 15.95
C ASN A 315 7.41 18.33 16.10
N PRO A 316 8.09 17.20 15.78
CA PRO A 316 7.48 15.89 15.84
C PRO A 316 6.96 15.67 17.27
N PHE A 317 5.64 15.69 17.41
CA PHE A 317 4.99 15.30 18.65
C PHE A 317 5.42 13.87 18.93
N LEU A 318 6.08 13.66 20.06
CA LEU A 318 6.47 12.32 20.50
C LEU A 318 5.68 12.00 21.75
N ASP A 319 4.65 11.18 21.60
CA ASP A 319 4.07 10.51 22.75
C ASP A 319 5.05 9.42 23.21
N LYS A 320 5.87 9.75 24.20
CA LYS A 320 6.87 8.83 24.76
C LYS A 320 6.22 7.59 25.38
N GLY A 321 5.00 7.73 25.90
CA GLY A 321 4.24 6.63 26.52
C GLY A 321 3.81 5.63 25.45
N GLY A 322 3.03 6.09 24.47
CA GLY A 322 2.59 5.28 23.33
C GLY A 322 3.76 4.71 22.52
N ALA A 323 4.81 5.50 22.27
CA ALA A 323 6.00 5.05 21.56
C ALA A 323 6.72 3.89 22.28
N ALA A 324 6.91 4.00 23.60
CA ALA A 324 7.57 2.95 24.39
C ALA A 324 6.68 1.70 24.49
N PHE A 325 5.38 1.89 24.76
CA PHE A 325 4.42 0.80 24.85
C PHE A 325 4.30 0.03 23.53
N GLY A 326 4.08 0.75 22.43
CA GLY A 326 4.00 0.17 21.09
C GLY A 326 5.30 -0.53 20.68
N ALA A 327 6.47 0.05 20.95
CA ALA A 327 7.76 -0.59 20.67
C ALA A 327 7.94 -1.91 21.45
N VAL A 328 7.56 -1.94 22.74
CA VAL A 328 7.60 -3.17 23.55
C VAL A 328 6.66 -4.23 22.99
N ILE A 329 5.42 -3.86 22.64
CA ILE A 329 4.45 -4.77 22.03
C ILE A 329 4.99 -5.33 20.72
N MET A 330 5.50 -4.47 19.83
CA MET A 330 6.06 -4.90 18.54
C MET A 330 7.23 -5.86 18.74
N THR A 331 8.20 -5.52 19.59
CA THR A 331 9.34 -6.40 19.87
C THR A 331 8.89 -7.74 20.46
N ALA A 332 8.00 -7.73 21.45
CA ALA A 332 7.47 -8.95 22.04
C ALA A 332 6.75 -9.82 20.99
N THR A 333 5.91 -9.19 20.16
CA THR A 333 5.17 -9.86 19.08
C THR A 333 6.13 -10.52 18.09
N LEU A 334 7.11 -9.78 17.57
CA LEU A 334 8.09 -10.30 16.61
C LEU A 334 8.95 -11.44 17.20
N VAL A 335 9.40 -11.29 18.45
CA VAL A 335 10.16 -12.33 19.15
C VAL A 335 9.32 -13.58 19.36
N THR A 336 8.08 -13.45 19.82
CA THR A 336 7.16 -14.57 20.01
C THR A 336 6.85 -15.27 18.69
N LEU A 337 6.65 -14.52 17.61
CA LEU A 337 6.46 -15.07 16.26
C LEU A 337 7.65 -15.91 15.81
N LEU A 338 8.86 -15.36 15.91
CA LEU A 338 10.09 -16.05 15.56
C LEU A 338 10.30 -17.31 16.42
N ALA A 339 10.05 -17.21 17.72
CA ALA A 339 10.22 -18.31 18.66
C ALA A 339 9.22 -19.45 18.42
N LEU A 340 7.93 -19.13 18.26
CA LEU A 340 6.89 -20.13 17.99
C LEU A 340 7.09 -20.80 16.63
N ASN A 341 7.44 -20.01 15.61
CA ASN A 341 7.70 -20.57 14.28
C ASN A 341 8.94 -21.49 14.29
N ALA A 342 9.97 -21.17 15.07
CA ALA A 342 11.15 -22.02 15.23
C ALA A 342 10.87 -23.30 16.05
N ALA A 343 10.05 -23.20 17.09
CA ALA A 343 9.76 -24.30 18.02
C ALA A 343 8.79 -25.35 17.45
N THR A 344 7.91 -24.95 16.52
CA THR A 344 6.89 -25.86 15.97
C THR A 344 7.50 -26.74 14.88
N GLN A 345 8.00 -27.92 15.29
CA GLN A 345 8.70 -28.84 14.39
C GLN A 345 7.81 -29.87 13.69
N ASN A 346 6.61 -30.19 14.19
CA ASN A 346 5.77 -31.32 13.68
C ASN A 346 4.32 -31.35 14.24
N ARG A 347 3.74 -30.22 14.66
CA ARG A 347 2.34 -30.16 15.11
C ARG A 347 1.58 -29.11 14.31
N GLU A 348 0.26 -29.31 14.22
CA GLU A 348 -0.71 -28.45 13.54
C GLU A 348 -0.27 -26.99 13.52
N HIS A 349 -0.17 -26.42 12.33
CA HIS A 349 0.26 -25.04 12.13
C HIS A 349 -0.69 -24.12 12.91
N TYR A 350 -0.20 -23.54 14.01
CA TYR A 350 -0.94 -22.48 14.69
C TYR A 350 -1.01 -21.27 13.76
N PRO A 351 -2.22 -20.72 13.51
CA PRO A 351 -2.34 -19.55 12.67
C PRO A 351 -1.52 -18.40 13.27
N ILE A 352 -0.66 -17.82 12.44
CA ILE A 352 0.36 -16.86 12.89
C ILE A 352 -0.28 -15.60 13.51
N PHE A 353 -1.50 -15.27 13.07
CA PHE A 353 -2.28 -14.17 13.62
C PHE A 353 -2.65 -14.34 15.10
N TRP A 354 -2.57 -15.55 15.67
CA TRP A 354 -2.85 -15.77 17.10
C TRP A 354 -1.90 -15.01 18.03
N VAL A 355 -0.72 -14.63 17.53
CA VAL A 355 0.23 -13.80 18.27
C VAL A 355 -0.05 -12.32 18.03
N THR A 356 -0.27 -11.93 16.77
CA THR A 356 -0.40 -10.52 16.39
C THR A 356 -1.76 -9.94 16.75
N LEU A 357 -2.85 -10.72 16.70
CA LEU A 357 -4.20 -10.25 17.00
C LEU A 357 -4.37 -9.82 18.47
N PRO A 358 -3.97 -10.61 19.49
CA PRO A 358 -4.01 -10.15 20.87
C PRO A 358 -3.12 -8.93 21.11
N ALA A 359 -1.93 -8.90 20.50
CA ALA A 359 -1.02 -7.76 20.59
C ALA A 359 -1.65 -6.48 20.01
N ALA A 360 -2.26 -6.58 18.83
CA ALA A 360 -2.96 -5.47 18.19
C ALA A 360 -4.18 -5.04 19.00
N PHE A 361 -4.92 -5.97 19.61
CA PHE A 361 -6.03 -5.66 20.49
C PHE A 361 -5.59 -4.92 21.76
N VAL A 362 -4.51 -5.37 22.41
CA VAL A 362 -3.93 -4.68 23.57
C VAL A 362 -3.49 -3.27 23.20
N MET A 363 -2.88 -3.11 22.04
CA MET A 363 -2.50 -1.79 21.54
C MET A 363 -3.73 -0.93 21.21
N PHE A 364 -4.75 -1.48 20.56
CA PHE A 364 -5.99 -0.77 20.29
C PHE A 364 -6.67 -0.29 21.58
N CYS A 365 -6.71 -1.12 22.62
CA CYS A 365 -7.22 -0.72 23.93
C CYS A 365 -6.41 0.43 24.55
N TRP A 366 -5.10 0.50 24.30
CA TRP A 366 -4.27 1.61 24.73
C TRP A 366 -4.54 2.87 23.92
N ASP A 367 -4.66 2.77 22.60
CA ASP A 367 -4.89 3.91 21.71
C ASP A 367 -6.26 4.58 21.92
N VAL A 368 -7.24 3.81 22.41
CA VAL A 368 -8.60 4.29 22.69
C VAL A 368 -8.76 4.87 24.11
N ALA A 369 -7.90 4.45 25.05
CA ALA A 369 -7.95 4.88 26.45
C ALA A 369 -7.30 6.26 26.64
#